data_AF-A0AAW5CTU9-F1
#
_entry.id   AF-A0AAW5CTU9-F1
#
_cell.length_a   1.000
_cell.length_b   1.000
_cell.length_c   1.000
_cell.angle_alpha   90.00
_cell.angle_beta   90.00
_cell.angle_gamma   90.00
#
_symmetry.space_group_name_H-M   'P 1'
#
loop_
_entity.id
_entity.type
_entity.pdbx_description
1 polymer ?
#
loop_
_entity_poly.entity_id
_entity_poly.type
_entity_poly.pdbx_seq_one_letter_code
_entity_poly.pdbx_strand_id
1 'polypeptide(L)'
;MNKLKIAALITGSLFLTQAEANDNLTPKMEKVNKVASFEQPDFGAYKIMSDHALVPAAIADPNAIVSKKGNKALVKSTSVSKLFTKGSLVKNIFNGEIAPVSGNINLLLKDGASASNLASEFGVAVENTYDGGRIAVVSVNSNQDLLGKLAELKQSGKVVEAKIEVLGTLYTSR
;
A
#
# COMPACT_ATOMS: atom_id res chain seq x y z
N MET A 1 -5.10 -78.53 -26.77
CA MET A 1 -5.93 -77.33 -26.97
C MET A 1 -5.00 -76.21 -27.45
N ASN A 2 -5.15 -75.86 -28.72
CA ASN A 2 -4.36 -74.90 -29.49
C ASN A 2 -5.39 -74.10 -30.30
N LYS A 3 -5.01 -72.91 -30.80
CA LYS A 3 -5.73 -71.96 -31.69
C LYS A 3 -6.32 -70.74 -30.96
N LEU A 4 -6.28 -69.51 -31.48
CA LEU A 4 -5.66 -68.91 -32.66
C LEU A 4 -5.80 -67.39 -32.49
N LYS A 5 -4.85 -66.64 -33.07
CA LYS A 5 -4.77 -65.18 -33.17
C LYS A 5 -6.01 -64.56 -33.85
N ILE A 6 -6.42 -63.38 -33.40
CA ILE A 6 -7.05 -62.34 -34.25
C ILE A 6 -6.48 -60.98 -33.84
N ALA A 7 -5.92 -60.27 -34.83
CA ALA A 7 -5.46 -58.90 -34.75
C ALA A 7 -6.50 -57.98 -35.39
N ALA A 8 -6.71 -56.81 -34.77
CA ALA A 8 -7.50 -55.68 -35.26
C ALA A 8 -7.17 -54.49 -34.33
N LEU A 9 -7.07 -53.21 -34.70
CA LEU A 9 -6.98 -52.50 -35.97
C LEU A 9 -6.75 -51.00 -35.58
N ILE A 10 -6.02 -50.25 -36.43
CA ILE A 10 -6.03 -48.77 -36.66
C ILE A 10 -5.53 -47.80 -35.56
N THR A 11 -4.52 -47.00 -35.91
CA THR A 11 -4.53 -45.52 -36.13
C THR A 11 -3.08 -45.03 -36.08
N GLY A 12 -2.51 -44.29 -37.02
CA GLY A 12 -3.00 -43.57 -38.19
C GLY A 12 -1.95 -42.49 -38.47
N SER A 13 -0.90 -42.83 -39.23
CA SER A 13 0.18 -41.89 -39.57
C SER A 13 -0.24 -41.08 -40.79
N LEU A 14 -0.35 -39.76 -40.66
CA LEU A 14 -0.49 -38.86 -41.78
C LEU A 14 0.64 -37.82 -41.79
N PHE A 15 1.23 -37.72 -42.96
CA PHE A 15 2.43 -37.00 -43.33
C PHE A 15 2.26 -35.48 -43.20
N LEU A 16 3.32 -34.81 -42.76
CA LEU A 16 3.45 -33.34 -42.80
C LEU A 16 3.59 -32.88 -44.25
N THR A 17 2.60 -32.13 -44.76
CA THR A 17 2.77 -31.32 -45.96
C THR A 17 3.27 -29.94 -45.53
N GLN A 18 4.38 -29.50 -46.12
CA GLN A 18 4.85 -28.12 -46.03
C GLN A 18 3.96 -27.24 -46.91
N ALA A 19 3.48 -26.13 -46.36
CA ALA A 19 2.97 -25.01 -47.12
C ALA A 19 3.69 -23.75 -46.61
N GLU A 20 4.60 -23.23 -47.43
CA GLU A 20 5.14 -21.89 -47.26
C GLU A 20 4.05 -20.89 -47.64
N ALA A 21 3.58 -20.13 -46.64
CA ALA A 21 2.82 -18.91 -46.88
C ALA A 21 3.66 -17.74 -46.36
N ASN A 22 4.23 -16.98 -47.29
CA ASN A 22 4.70 -15.63 -47.05
C ASN A 22 3.49 -14.76 -46.67
N ASP A 23 3.22 -14.64 -45.37
CA ASP A 23 2.28 -13.64 -44.86
C ASP A 23 3.06 -12.51 -44.19
N ASN A 24 3.29 -11.47 -44.99
CA ASN A 24 4.02 -10.26 -44.60
C ASN A 24 3.05 -9.26 -43.92
N LEU A 25 2.20 -9.72 -43.00
CA LEU A 25 1.15 -8.91 -42.34
C LEU A 25 1.05 -9.14 -40.82
N THR A 26 2.15 -9.46 -40.14
CA THR A 26 2.20 -9.29 -38.68
C THR A 26 3.08 -8.09 -38.34
N PRO A 27 2.54 -7.01 -37.74
CA PRO A 27 3.41 -6.00 -37.17
C PRO A 27 4.19 -6.70 -36.07
N LYS A 28 5.51 -6.75 -36.24
CA LYS A 28 6.42 -7.24 -35.21
C LYS A 28 6.21 -6.34 -34.00
N MET A 29 5.39 -6.78 -33.05
CA MET A 29 5.24 -6.08 -31.78
C MET A 29 6.60 -6.20 -31.09
N GLU A 30 7.43 -5.16 -31.25
CA GLU A 30 8.53 -4.94 -30.33
C GLU A 30 7.92 -4.97 -28.94
N LYS A 31 8.34 -5.95 -28.12
CA LYS A 31 8.09 -5.90 -26.69
C LYS A 31 8.79 -4.64 -26.17
N VAL A 32 8.04 -3.55 -26.13
CA VAL A 32 8.42 -2.37 -25.37
C VAL A 32 8.38 -2.81 -23.90
N ASN A 33 9.49 -3.36 -23.42
CA ASN A 33 9.76 -3.56 -22.01
C ASN A 33 10.06 -2.19 -21.39
N LYS A 34 9.11 -1.26 -21.46
CA LYS A 34 9.11 -0.08 -20.61
C LYS A 34 8.29 -0.47 -19.38
N VAL A 35 8.93 -1.22 -18.49
CA VAL A 35 8.42 -1.34 -17.12
C VAL A 35 8.48 0.08 -16.58
N ALA A 36 7.34 0.77 -16.58
CA ALA A 36 7.23 2.02 -15.84
C ALA A 36 7.67 1.70 -14.41
N SER A 37 8.71 2.40 -13.94
CA SER A 37 9.18 2.29 -12.56
C SER A 37 8.08 2.83 -11.67
N PHE A 38 7.11 1.97 -11.31
CA PHE A 38 6.08 2.31 -10.35
C PHE A 38 6.73 2.43 -8.98
N GLU A 39 6.68 3.64 -8.41
CA GLU A 39 7.11 3.91 -7.04
C GLU A 39 6.39 2.96 -6.09
N GLN A 40 7.14 2.15 -5.35
CA GLN A 40 6.56 1.19 -4.41
C GLN A 40 6.06 1.92 -3.15
N PRO A 41 4.81 1.66 -2.72
CA PRO A 41 4.29 2.25 -1.50
C PRO A 41 4.97 1.64 -0.27
N ASP A 42 5.10 2.44 0.79
CA ASP A 42 5.58 1.95 2.09
C ASP A 42 4.44 1.27 2.86
N PHE A 43 3.19 1.72 2.66
CA PHE A 43 1.99 1.07 3.16
C PHE A 43 0.76 1.46 2.33
N GLY A 44 -0.17 0.52 2.12
CA GLY A 44 -1.36 0.78 1.31
C GLY A 44 -1.00 1.37 -0.06
N ALA A 45 -1.51 2.57 -0.36
CA ALA A 45 -1.21 3.33 -1.57
C ALA A 45 -0.19 4.47 -1.35
N TYR A 46 0.50 4.50 -0.21
CA TYR A 46 1.19 5.67 0.28
C TYR A 46 2.70 5.47 0.37
N LYS A 47 3.45 6.49 -0.06
CA LYS A 47 4.88 6.67 0.16
C LYS A 47 5.11 7.71 1.26
N ILE A 48 6.00 7.44 2.20
CA ILE A 48 6.37 8.37 3.28
C ILE A 48 7.27 9.48 2.72
N MET A 49 6.96 10.72 3.08
CA MET A 49 7.73 11.92 2.73
C MET A 49 8.50 12.44 3.95
N SER A 50 9.57 11.75 4.34
CA SER A 50 10.35 12.08 5.55
C SER A 50 11.19 13.36 5.45
N ASP A 51 11.40 13.87 4.23
CA ASP A 51 12.11 15.10 3.91
C ASP A 51 11.17 16.30 3.69
N HIS A 52 9.89 16.17 4.05
CA HIS A 52 8.90 17.24 3.92
C HIS A 52 8.14 17.48 5.22
N ALA A 53 7.69 18.71 5.42
CA ALA A 53 6.88 19.10 6.56
C ALA A 53 5.77 20.08 6.17
N LEU A 54 4.71 20.10 6.96
CA LEU A 54 3.67 21.12 6.88
C LEU A 54 3.84 22.14 8.00
N VAL A 55 4.10 23.38 7.62
CA VAL A 55 4.26 24.51 8.54
C VAL A 55 3.20 25.58 8.26
N PRO A 56 2.86 26.45 9.23
CA PRO A 56 2.06 27.63 8.94
C PRO A 56 2.75 28.50 7.88
N ALA A 57 2.00 28.95 6.87
CA ALA A 57 2.55 29.72 5.76
C ALA A 57 3.21 31.03 6.20
N ALA A 58 2.78 31.59 7.34
CA ALA A 58 3.31 32.82 7.93
C ALA A 58 4.75 32.69 8.46
N ILE A 59 5.22 31.47 8.75
CA ILE A 59 6.55 31.21 9.31
C ILE A 59 7.41 30.31 8.41
N ALA A 60 6.93 30.03 7.20
CA ALA A 60 7.65 29.18 6.24
C ALA A 60 8.81 29.98 5.62
N ASP A 61 10.01 29.39 5.56
CA ASP A 61 11.11 29.92 4.77
C ASP A 61 10.70 29.96 3.29
N PRO A 62 10.61 31.14 2.65
CA PRO A 62 10.22 31.28 1.25
C PRO A 62 11.02 30.39 0.29
N ASN A 63 12.29 30.12 0.60
CA ASN A 63 13.17 29.32 -0.26
C ASN A 63 12.97 27.81 -0.11
N ALA A 64 12.34 27.36 0.99
CA ALA A 64 12.07 25.96 1.26
C ALA A 64 10.66 25.52 0.82
N ILE A 65 9.82 26.47 0.38
CA ILE A 65 8.42 26.19 0.04
C ILE A 65 8.32 25.44 -1.28
N VAL A 66 7.72 24.26 -1.21
CA VAL A 66 7.37 23.43 -2.37
C VAL A 66 5.96 23.81 -2.87
N SER A 67 5.03 24.06 -1.95
CA SER A 67 3.65 24.45 -2.28
C SER A 67 2.94 25.15 -1.11
N LYS A 68 1.87 25.90 -1.39
CA LYS A 68 1.03 26.60 -0.39
C LYS A 68 -0.44 26.30 -0.63
N LYS A 69 -1.19 26.04 0.46
CA LYS A 69 -2.66 25.93 0.44
C LYS A 69 -3.24 26.47 1.73
N GLY A 70 -4.06 27.52 1.59
CA GLY A 70 -4.59 28.25 2.74
C GLY A 70 -3.47 28.73 3.66
N ASN A 71 -3.62 28.47 4.96
CA ASN A 71 -2.67 28.91 5.99
C ASN A 71 -1.50 27.95 6.21
N LYS A 72 -1.32 26.94 5.35
CA LYS A 72 -0.24 25.96 5.44
C LYS A 72 0.68 26.06 4.21
N ALA A 73 1.94 25.75 4.43
CA ALA A 73 2.94 25.56 3.38
C ALA A 73 3.56 24.16 3.54
N LEU A 74 3.68 23.47 2.41
CA LEU A 74 4.53 22.30 2.26
C LEU A 74 5.94 22.79 2.02
N VAL A 75 6.87 22.42 2.90
CA VAL A 75 8.27 22.80 2.81
C VAL A 75 9.16 21.57 2.74
N LYS A 76 10.28 21.71 2.04
CA LYS A 76 11.37 20.73 2.11
C LYS A 76 12.09 20.92 3.44
N SER A 77 12.13 19.86 4.25
CA SER A 77 12.78 19.85 5.54
C SER A 77 14.26 19.51 5.37
N THR A 78 15.14 20.29 6.00
CA THR A 78 16.57 19.95 6.13
C THR A 78 16.81 18.89 7.22
N SER A 79 15.82 18.64 8.09
CA SER A 79 15.86 17.60 9.11
C SER A 79 14.93 16.46 8.72
N VAL A 80 15.52 15.33 8.35
CA VAL A 80 14.77 14.11 8.04
C VAL A 80 14.33 13.48 9.37
N SER A 81 13.02 13.42 9.62
CA SER A 81 12.51 12.67 10.77
C SER A 81 12.81 11.19 10.57
N LYS A 82 13.43 10.56 11.58
CA LYS A 82 13.65 9.11 11.58
C LYS A 82 12.40 8.31 11.95
N LEU A 83 11.44 8.94 12.63
CA LEU A 83 10.19 8.30 13.06
C LEU A 83 9.03 8.73 12.17
N PHE A 84 8.18 7.78 11.82
CA PHE A 84 6.91 8.02 11.14
C PHE A 84 5.79 8.09 12.18
N THR A 85 5.30 9.30 12.45
CA THR A 85 4.43 9.60 13.59
C THR A 85 3.23 10.44 13.17
N LYS A 86 2.34 10.77 14.11
CA LYS A 86 1.26 11.75 13.90
C LYS A 86 1.79 13.02 13.22
N GLY A 87 1.10 13.44 12.15
CA GLY A 87 1.47 14.62 11.37
C GLY A 87 2.55 14.38 10.31
N SER A 88 3.23 13.23 10.30
CA SER A 88 4.12 12.85 9.19
C SER A 88 3.36 12.83 7.87
N LEU A 89 4.05 13.18 6.79
CA LEU A 89 3.45 13.32 5.47
C LEU A 89 3.61 12.06 4.64
N VAL A 90 2.59 11.79 3.83
CA VAL A 90 2.59 10.74 2.84
C VAL A 90 2.10 11.27 1.50
N LYS A 91 2.60 10.68 0.42
CA LYS A 91 2.14 10.89 -0.95
C LYS A 91 1.44 9.63 -1.44
N ASN A 92 0.21 9.76 -1.93
CA ASN A 92 -0.45 8.68 -2.63
C ASN A 92 0.19 8.50 -4.02
N ILE A 93 0.67 7.30 -4.31
CA ILE A 93 1.44 7.01 -5.52
C ILE A 93 0.60 7.00 -6.80
N PHE A 94 -0.72 6.88 -6.69
CA PHE A 94 -1.61 6.81 -7.85
C PHE A 94 -2.09 8.17 -8.33
N ASN A 95 -2.28 9.13 -7.41
CA ASN A 95 -2.85 10.44 -7.72
C ASN A 95 -1.96 11.63 -7.29
N GLY A 96 -0.82 11.37 -6.64
CA GLY A 96 0.11 12.41 -6.19
C GLY A 96 -0.40 13.27 -5.03
N GLU A 97 -1.51 12.89 -4.39
CA GLU A 97 -2.05 13.61 -3.25
C GLU A 97 -1.15 13.49 -2.02
N ILE A 98 -0.89 14.61 -1.35
CA ILE A 98 -0.10 14.68 -0.13
C ILE A 98 -1.01 14.98 1.05
N ALA A 99 -0.89 14.14 2.08
CA ALA A 99 -1.71 14.21 3.27
C ALA A 99 -0.88 13.87 4.53
N PRO A 100 -1.25 14.43 5.69
CA PRO A 100 -0.71 14.01 6.97
C PRO A 100 -1.41 12.74 7.48
N VAL A 101 -0.69 11.93 8.25
CA VAL A 101 -1.31 10.85 9.03
C VAL A 101 -1.82 11.36 10.38
N SER A 102 -2.92 10.79 10.86
CA SER A 102 -3.57 11.25 12.10
C SER A 102 -2.87 10.80 13.38
N GLY A 103 -2.02 9.78 13.29
CA GLY A 103 -1.50 9.05 14.45
C GLY A 103 -2.35 7.84 14.86
N ASN A 104 -3.45 7.58 14.15
CA ASN A 104 -4.35 6.48 14.46
C ASN A 104 -4.18 5.29 13.52
N ILE A 105 -4.55 4.11 14.03
CA ILE A 105 -4.68 2.87 13.28
C ILE A 105 -6.11 2.36 13.45
N ASN A 106 -6.79 2.16 12.33
CA ASN A 106 -8.09 1.51 12.26
C ASN A 106 -7.89 -0.01 12.26
N LEU A 107 -8.57 -0.69 13.17
CA LEU A 107 -8.47 -2.14 13.38
C LEU A 107 -9.83 -2.79 13.14
N LEU A 108 -9.82 -3.88 12.36
CA LEU A 108 -10.89 -4.87 12.34
C LEU A 108 -10.43 -6.04 13.19
N LEU A 109 -11.11 -6.27 14.31
CA LEU A 109 -10.78 -7.31 15.27
C LEU A 109 -11.39 -8.66 14.88
N LYS A 110 -10.76 -9.75 15.33
CA LYS A 110 -11.35 -11.09 15.26
C LYS A 110 -12.48 -11.23 16.29
N ASP A 111 -13.37 -12.19 16.05
CA ASP A 111 -14.45 -12.49 16.99
C ASP A 111 -13.89 -12.83 18.37
N GLY A 112 -14.47 -12.23 19.42
CA GLY A 112 -14.05 -12.42 20.81
C GLY A 112 -12.78 -11.65 21.23
N ALA A 113 -12.08 -10.97 20.31
CA ALA A 113 -10.99 -10.07 20.67
C ALA A 113 -11.52 -8.75 21.26
N SER A 114 -10.78 -8.19 22.22
CA SER A 114 -11.14 -6.92 22.88
C SER A 114 -10.13 -5.82 22.53
N ALA A 115 -10.66 -4.67 22.09
CA ALA A 115 -9.86 -3.47 21.81
C ALA A 115 -9.10 -2.98 23.04
N SER A 116 -9.71 -3.01 24.23
CA SER A 116 -9.07 -2.54 25.48
C SER A 116 -7.90 -3.44 25.90
N ASN A 117 -8.06 -4.76 25.72
CA ASN A 117 -7.00 -5.72 26.05
C ASN A 117 -5.83 -5.56 25.09
N LEU A 118 -6.11 -5.44 23.80
CA LEU A 118 -5.11 -5.18 22.77
C LEU A 118 -4.39 -3.85 23.05
N ALA A 119 -5.14 -2.80 23.40
CA ALA A 119 -4.58 -1.49 23.70
C ALA A 119 -3.59 -1.53 24.86
N SER A 120 -3.97 -2.22 25.95
CA SER A 120 -3.12 -2.39 27.13
C SER A 120 -1.85 -3.20 26.82
N GLU A 121 -1.98 -4.28 26.04
CA GLU A 121 -0.87 -5.16 25.65
C GLU A 121 0.15 -4.46 24.75
N PHE A 122 -0.31 -3.64 23.80
CA PHE A 122 0.55 -3.01 22.80
C PHE A 122 0.91 -1.56 23.12
N GLY A 123 0.42 -1.02 24.25
CA GLY A 123 0.71 0.34 24.68
C GLY A 123 0.16 1.40 23.72
N VAL A 124 -1.07 1.20 23.23
CA VAL A 124 -1.84 2.16 22.42
C VAL A 124 -3.09 2.58 23.18
N ALA A 125 -3.73 3.69 22.81
CA ALA A 125 -4.99 4.10 23.42
C ALA A 125 -6.18 3.80 22.50
N VAL A 126 -7.31 3.38 23.06
CA VAL A 126 -8.55 3.22 22.29
C VAL A 126 -9.23 4.58 22.20
N GLU A 127 -9.34 5.11 20.98
CA GLU A 127 -10.02 6.38 20.71
C GLU A 127 -11.52 6.16 20.52
N ASN A 128 -11.88 5.08 19.81
CA ASN A 128 -13.28 4.74 19.58
C ASN A 128 -13.46 3.26 19.22
N THR A 129 -14.70 2.79 19.35
CA THR A 129 -15.12 1.46 18.89
C THR A 129 -16.46 1.53 18.18
N TYR A 130 -16.61 0.74 17.12
CA TYR A 130 -17.84 0.62 16.34
C TYR A 130 -18.23 -0.85 16.19
N ASP A 131 -19.45 -1.09 15.68
CA ASP A 131 -19.95 -2.43 15.36
C ASP A 131 -19.80 -3.40 16.54
N GLY A 132 -20.33 -3.01 17.70
CA GLY A 132 -20.24 -3.83 18.93
C GLY A 132 -18.82 -4.09 19.43
N GLY A 133 -17.83 -3.29 19.02
CA GLY A 133 -16.43 -3.44 19.40
C GLY A 133 -15.57 -4.17 18.36
N ARG A 134 -16.16 -4.63 17.25
CA ARG A 134 -15.44 -5.32 16.17
C ARG A 134 -14.50 -4.40 15.39
N ILE A 135 -14.83 -3.11 15.31
CA ILE A 135 -13.96 -2.09 14.72
C ILE A 135 -13.45 -1.20 15.84
N ALA A 136 -12.14 -0.97 15.89
CA ALA A 136 -11.52 -0.08 16.86
C ALA A 136 -10.62 0.93 16.17
N VAL A 137 -10.62 2.16 16.68
CA VAL A 137 -9.64 3.18 16.33
C VAL A 137 -8.69 3.29 17.50
N VAL A 138 -7.40 3.04 17.26
CA VAL A 138 -6.37 3.17 18.31
C VAL A 138 -5.38 4.26 17.95
N SER A 139 -4.97 5.07 18.92
CA SER A 139 -3.92 6.08 18.75
C SER A 139 -2.57 5.56 19.23
N VAL A 140 -1.54 5.90 18.46
CA VAL A 140 -0.15 5.56 18.75
C VAL A 140 0.55 6.78 19.33
N ASN A 141 1.32 6.58 20.41
CA ASN A 141 2.02 7.69 21.05
C ASN A 141 3.02 8.34 20.08
N SER A 142 3.21 9.66 20.18
CA SER A 142 4.05 10.41 19.24
C SER A 142 5.54 10.07 19.30
N ASN A 143 5.99 9.33 20.32
CA ASN A 143 7.35 8.82 20.44
C ASN A 143 7.50 7.40 19.88
N GLN A 144 6.43 6.78 19.37
CA GLN A 144 6.42 5.46 18.77
C GLN A 144 6.24 5.55 17.25
N ASP A 145 6.85 4.62 16.53
CA ASP A 145 6.71 4.53 15.08
C ASP A 145 5.39 3.87 14.67
N LEU A 146 4.63 4.52 13.79
CA LEU A 146 3.34 4.03 13.31
C LEU A 146 3.44 2.75 12.50
N LEU A 147 4.47 2.59 11.66
CA LEU A 147 4.65 1.37 10.86
C LEU A 147 5.04 0.20 11.76
N GLY A 148 5.95 0.43 12.71
CA GLY A 148 6.32 -0.55 13.72
C GLY A 148 5.10 -1.02 14.51
N LYS A 149 4.30 -0.07 15.03
CA LYS A 149 3.10 -0.41 15.80
C LYS A 149 2.04 -1.14 14.96
N LEU A 150 1.86 -0.73 13.70
CA LEU A 150 1.00 -1.43 12.74
C LEU A 150 1.43 -2.90 12.58
N ALA A 151 2.72 -3.15 12.44
CA ALA A 151 3.26 -4.50 12.26
C ALA A 151 3.04 -5.37 13.52
N GLU A 152 3.28 -4.83 14.71
CA GLU A 152 3.02 -5.51 15.98
C GLU A 152 1.54 -5.89 16.13
N LEU A 153 0.63 -4.94 15.88
CA LEU A 153 -0.82 -5.17 15.97
C LEU A 153 -1.30 -6.25 15.00
N LYS A 154 -0.76 -6.28 13.76
CA LYS A 154 -1.06 -7.35 12.78
C LYS A 154 -0.54 -8.70 13.23
N GLN A 155 0.62 -8.75 13.88
CA GLN A 155 1.24 -9.99 14.35
C GLN A 155 0.61 -10.53 15.65
N SER A 156 -0.24 -9.74 16.33
CA SER A 156 -0.93 -10.15 17.56
C SER A 156 -1.80 -11.41 17.42
N GLY A 157 -2.19 -11.77 16.19
CA GLY A 157 -3.16 -12.84 15.93
C GLY A 157 -4.60 -12.50 16.32
N LYS A 158 -4.87 -11.29 16.85
CA LYS A 158 -6.20 -10.82 17.31
C LYS A 158 -6.87 -9.86 16.32
N VAL A 159 -6.14 -9.44 15.29
CA VAL A 159 -6.57 -8.47 14.27
C VAL A 159 -6.73 -9.17 12.92
N VAL A 160 -7.83 -8.88 12.23
CA VAL A 160 -8.10 -9.30 10.84
C VAL A 160 -7.47 -8.32 9.87
N GLU A 161 -7.68 -7.02 10.09
CA GLU A 161 -7.12 -5.95 9.26
C GLU A 161 -6.67 -4.78 10.13
N ALA A 162 -5.57 -4.13 9.73
CA ALA A 162 -5.11 -2.89 10.33
C ALA A 162 -4.67 -1.91 9.24
N LYS A 163 -5.12 -0.65 9.36
CA LYS A 163 -4.88 0.42 8.40
C LYS A 163 -4.51 1.71 9.12
N ILE A 164 -3.38 2.32 8.75
CA ILE A 164 -3.03 3.66 9.22
C ILE A 164 -4.04 4.66 8.66
N GLU A 165 -4.54 5.54 9.51
CA GLU A 165 -5.45 6.60 9.10
C GLU A 165 -4.67 7.77 8.48
N VAL A 166 -4.95 7.99 7.20
CA VAL A 166 -4.46 9.13 6.42
C VAL A 166 -5.57 10.16 6.36
N LEU A 167 -5.28 11.41 6.71
CA LEU A 167 -6.26 12.49 6.72
C LEU A 167 -6.55 13.02 5.31
N GLY A 168 -7.58 13.85 5.19
CA GLY A 168 -7.97 14.44 3.92
C GLY A 168 -6.86 15.23 3.22
N THR A 169 -6.91 15.25 1.89
CA THR A 169 -5.88 15.80 1.00
C THR A 169 -5.61 17.28 1.26
N LEU A 170 -4.36 17.59 1.62
CA LEU A 170 -3.92 18.97 1.72
C LEU A 170 -3.26 19.44 0.42
N TYR A 171 -2.57 18.63 -0.38
CA TYR A 171 -1.95 19.11 -1.63
C TYR A 171 -2.04 18.06 -2.73
N THR A 172 -1.93 18.49 -3.98
CA THR A 172 -1.62 17.62 -5.12
C THR A 172 -0.23 17.97 -5.64
N SER A 173 0.63 16.97 -5.82
CA SER A 173 1.86 17.12 -6.59
C SER A 173 1.46 17.47 -8.03
N ARG A 174 1.79 18.68 -8.49
CA ARG A 174 1.79 18.98 -9.93
C ARG A 174 3.10 18.54 -10.55
#